data_AF-E6UHV2-F1
#
_entry.id   AF-E6UHV2-F1
#
_cell.length_a   1.000
_cell.length_b   1.000
_cell.length_c   1.000
_cell.angle_alpha   90.00
_cell.angle_beta   90.00
_cell.angle_gamma   90.00
#
_symmetry.space_group_name_H-M   'P 1'
#
loop_
_entity.id
_entity.type
_entity.pdbx_description
1 polymer ?
#
loop_
_entity_poly.entity_id
_entity_poly.type
_entity_poly.pdbx_seq_one_letter_code
_entity_poly.pdbx_strand_id
1 'polypeptide(L)'
;MNKIKRILSGVTALALSCGLAITASAELKTGDYRAYKGAGYMAKYEVLSVKDGKTTVKVTLKNTSKKTINNWAVRLGDYGKIESVKNGRQFTPDWYSIHVIKDDGTNGRVAPNQCVSFSYTISDPDNKNTISGSIKVYSDLDKSNSVKDLNKTAFACYNGIDQILNDYKAKGISLEECFKNGVFANLNSKDGMKTGFNYRYKSEVDREMNVVASMFARGNISLFVGRTEIDGEDTYFVQVKDNRTGKVGQYPRWTDGTAEWGIFDLDAPVYAVFSESQLDFAVKEALYSVIEYLNDPENEGCDYHSVLENGGFQAISKEGLKIDMKASPSKLDKFINDRLKFNYEGIVVYVGLNEDGDGIYVKAESPDGQTVVQYAQDNTRTKVRTVGGNAKTVIQYPQDND
;
A
#
# COMPACT_ATOMS: atom_id res chain seq x y z
N MET A 1 9.48 57.55 7.07
CA MET A 1 8.57 56.45 7.49
C MET A 1 8.60 55.33 6.44
N ASN A 2 8.56 54.10 6.91
CA ASN A 2 9.27 52.95 6.33
C ASN A 2 8.60 52.25 5.13
N LYS A 3 9.49 51.85 4.22
CA LYS A 3 9.44 50.77 3.22
C LYS A 3 8.35 49.69 3.44
N ILE A 4 7.33 49.70 2.57
CA ILE A 4 6.64 48.46 2.14
C ILE A 4 6.97 48.25 0.67
N LYS A 5 8.13 47.65 0.41
CA LYS A 5 8.44 46.97 -0.84
C LYS A 5 9.00 45.62 -0.44
N ARG A 6 8.19 44.55 -0.49
CA ARG A 6 8.69 43.17 -0.71
C ARG A 6 7.59 42.10 -0.74
N ILE A 7 7.68 41.28 -1.80
CA ILE A 7 7.20 39.89 -1.94
C ILE A 7 5.68 39.74 -2.20
N LEU A 8 5.24 40.10 -3.41
CA LEU A 8 3.98 39.60 -3.98
C LEU A 8 4.14 38.83 -5.32
N SER A 9 5.33 38.84 -5.94
CA SER A 9 5.51 38.29 -7.30
C SER A 9 5.60 36.76 -7.38
N GLY A 10 5.96 36.06 -6.29
CA GLY A 10 6.04 34.59 -6.27
C GLY A 10 4.70 33.90 -5.99
N VAL A 11 3.80 34.56 -5.26
CA VAL A 11 2.50 33.99 -4.82
C VAL A 11 1.53 33.89 -6.00
N THR A 12 1.51 34.90 -6.86
CA THR A 12 0.69 34.91 -8.07
C THR A 12 1.28 34.02 -9.15
N ALA A 13 2.61 33.97 -9.34
CA ALA A 13 3.22 33.14 -10.38
C ALA A 13 3.03 31.64 -10.18
N LEU A 14 3.14 31.10 -8.96
CA LEU A 14 2.90 29.67 -8.73
C LEU A 14 1.40 29.32 -8.75
N ALA A 15 0.52 30.23 -8.31
CA ALA A 15 -0.93 30.04 -8.39
C ALA A 15 -1.46 30.18 -9.83
N LEU A 16 -0.88 31.09 -10.63
CA LEU A 16 -1.14 31.26 -12.07
C LEU A 16 -0.53 30.15 -12.91
N SER A 17 0.65 29.62 -12.54
CA SER A 17 1.26 28.45 -13.22
C SER A 17 0.55 27.13 -12.91
N CYS A 18 -0.40 27.11 -11.96
CA CYS A 18 -1.28 25.95 -11.75
C CYS A 18 -2.54 26.00 -12.62
N GLY A 19 -2.75 27.10 -13.38
CA GLY A 19 -3.98 27.37 -14.12
C GLY A 19 -3.89 27.22 -15.64
N LEU A 20 -2.78 26.74 -16.21
CA LEU A 20 -2.71 26.42 -17.64
C LEU A 20 -2.22 24.98 -17.79
N ALA A 21 -3.14 24.13 -18.25
CA ALA A 21 -2.84 22.76 -18.66
C ALA A 21 -1.79 22.79 -19.77
N ILE A 22 -0.80 21.89 -19.69
CA ILE A 22 0.13 21.68 -20.79
C ILE A 22 -0.52 20.74 -21.80
N THR A 23 -0.37 21.09 -23.07
CA THR A 23 -0.59 20.23 -24.24
C THR A 23 0.23 18.95 -24.12
N ALA A 24 -0.40 17.79 -24.17
CA ALA A 24 0.30 16.51 -24.24
C ALA A 24 1.24 16.50 -25.47
N SER A 25 2.55 16.55 -25.23
CA SER A 25 3.57 16.26 -26.25
C SER A 25 4.14 14.88 -25.95
N ALA A 26 4.37 14.09 -27.00
CA ALA A 26 4.91 12.73 -26.88
C ALA A 26 6.39 12.71 -26.43
N GLU A 27 7.10 13.83 -26.53
CA GLU A 27 8.51 13.97 -26.14
C GLU A 27 8.66 15.06 -25.08
N LEU A 28 9.45 14.78 -24.05
CA LEU A 28 9.77 15.72 -22.97
C LEU A 28 10.69 16.84 -23.48
N LYS A 29 10.33 18.10 -23.23
CA LYS A 29 11.08 19.27 -23.71
C LYS A 29 11.51 20.18 -22.57
N THR A 30 12.57 20.92 -22.83
CA THR A 30 13.01 21.99 -21.90
C THR A 30 11.89 23.02 -21.77
N GLY A 31 11.54 23.37 -20.52
CA GLY A 31 10.43 24.28 -20.21
C GLY A 31 9.11 23.59 -19.90
N ASP A 32 8.98 22.28 -20.17
CA ASP A 32 7.80 21.52 -19.78
C ASP A 32 7.63 21.52 -18.25
N TYR A 33 6.38 21.58 -17.78
CA TYR A 33 6.10 21.60 -16.35
C TYR A 33 4.78 20.93 -15.98
N ARG A 34 4.59 20.62 -14.70
CA ARG A 34 3.28 20.22 -14.17
C ARG A 34 3.14 20.66 -12.74
N ALA A 35 1.94 21.11 -12.41
CA ALA A 35 1.57 21.42 -11.05
C ALA A 35 0.82 20.24 -10.41
N TYR A 36 1.08 20.03 -9.12
CA TYR A 36 0.44 19.02 -8.30
C TYR A 36 -0.13 19.69 -7.06
N LYS A 37 -1.34 19.29 -6.68
CA LYS A 37 -1.99 19.74 -5.46
C LYS A 37 -2.14 18.54 -4.53
N GLY A 38 -1.72 18.69 -3.29
CA GLY A 38 -1.91 17.69 -2.25
C GLY A 38 -2.41 18.30 -0.96
N ALA A 39 -2.58 17.46 0.06
CA ALA A 39 -3.00 17.91 1.38
C ALA A 39 -1.91 18.78 2.02
N GLY A 40 -2.15 20.10 2.12
CA GLY A 40 -1.24 21.05 2.76
C GLY A 40 -0.04 21.49 1.91
N TYR A 41 0.01 21.12 0.63
CA TYR A 41 1.07 21.58 -0.28
C TYR A 41 0.60 21.78 -1.72
N MET A 42 1.40 22.53 -2.48
CA MET A 42 1.42 22.51 -3.94
C MET A 42 2.85 22.24 -4.40
N ALA A 43 3.04 21.50 -5.49
CA ALA A 43 4.35 21.23 -6.07
C ALA A 43 4.35 21.61 -7.56
N LYS A 44 5.45 22.19 -8.05
CA LYS A 44 5.71 22.40 -9.47
C LYS A 44 6.90 21.54 -9.87
N TYR A 45 6.72 20.67 -10.84
CA TYR A 45 7.78 19.95 -11.55
C TYR A 45 8.09 20.71 -12.83
N GLU A 46 9.35 21.00 -13.10
CA GLU A 46 9.78 21.81 -14.24
C GLU A 46 11.03 21.20 -14.87
N VAL A 47 10.96 20.89 -16.16
CA VAL A 47 12.06 20.35 -16.95
C VAL A 47 13.00 21.50 -17.31
N LEU A 48 14.21 21.48 -16.74
CA LEU A 48 15.24 22.50 -16.99
C LEU A 48 16.10 22.17 -18.20
N SER A 49 16.30 20.89 -18.52
CA SER A 49 17.06 20.46 -19.70
C SER A 49 16.75 19.01 -20.08
N VAL A 50 16.81 18.72 -21.38
CA VAL A 50 16.84 17.36 -21.93
C VAL A 50 18.00 17.29 -22.91
N LYS A 51 19.08 16.57 -22.55
CA LYS A 51 20.31 16.46 -23.35
C LYS A 51 21.00 15.13 -23.07
N ASP A 52 21.56 14.50 -24.11
CA ASP A 52 22.41 13.30 -24.00
C ASP A 52 21.80 12.16 -23.17
N GLY A 53 20.50 11.88 -23.37
CA GLY A 53 19.77 10.85 -22.61
C GLY A 53 19.55 11.19 -21.14
N LYS A 54 19.68 12.47 -20.76
CA LYS A 54 19.51 12.95 -19.38
C LYS A 54 18.50 14.08 -19.31
N THR A 55 17.68 14.03 -18.26
CA THR A 55 16.71 15.06 -17.94
C THR A 55 17.09 15.72 -16.62
N THR A 56 17.18 17.05 -16.60
CA THR A 56 17.30 17.81 -15.35
C THR A 56 15.97 18.44 -15.01
N VAL A 57 15.53 18.23 -13.78
CA VAL A 57 14.23 18.66 -13.27
C VAL A 57 14.44 19.55 -12.05
N LYS A 58 13.63 20.61 -11.94
CA LYS A 58 13.45 21.38 -10.71
C LYS A 58 12.08 21.09 -10.13
N VAL A 59 12.04 20.77 -8.84
CA VAL A 59 10.81 20.65 -8.08
C VAL A 59 10.73 21.82 -7.11
N THR A 60 9.61 22.54 -7.12
CA THR A 60 9.32 23.62 -6.18
C THR A 60 8.11 23.27 -5.35
N LEU A 61 8.29 23.17 -4.04
CA LEU A 61 7.24 22.87 -3.08
C LEU A 61 6.78 24.16 -2.40
N LYS A 62 5.47 24.41 -2.38
CA LYS A 62 4.84 25.47 -1.61
C LYS A 62 4.04 24.88 -0.47
N ASN A 63 4.30 25.35 0.74
CA ASN A 63 3.48 25.01 1.89
C ASN A 63 2.17 25.82 1.84
N THR A 64 1.04 25.12 1.66
CA THR A 64 -0.30 25.74 1.66
C THR A 64 -1.05 25.51 2.97
N SER A 65 -0.42 24.82 3.92
CA SER A 65 -0.99 24.60 5.25
C SER A 65 -0.75 25.79 6.18
N LYS A 66 -1.44 25.78 7.33
CA LYS A 66 -1.24 26.76 8.41
C LYS A 66 -0.02 26.43 9.31
N LYS A 67 0.61 25.26 9.14
CA LYS A 67 1.72 24.80 9.98
C LYS A 67 3.02 24.80 9.19
N THR A 68 4.15 25.00 9.86
CA THR A 68 5.47 24.82 9.24
C THR A 68 5.68 23.34 8.90
N ILE A 69 6.08 23.05 7.65
CA ILE A 69 6.58 21.73 7.28
C ILE A 69 8.01 21.61 7.77
N ASN A 70 8.34 20.54 8.49
CA ASN A 70 9.70 20.20 8.87
C ASN A 70 10.16 18.94 8.14
N ASN A 71 11.45 18.88 7.82
CA ASN A 71 12.14 17.71 7.24
C ASN A 71 11.33 17.12 6.08
N TRP A 72 11.15 17.90 5.02
CA TRP A 72 10.35 17.47 3.87
C TRP A 72 11.04 16.35 3.09
N ALA A 73 10.22 15.49 2.48
CA ALA A 73 10.65 14.55 1.45
C ALA A 73 9.62 14.49 0.32
N VAL A 74 10.06 14.14 -0.87
CA VAL A 74 9.24 14.08 -2.08
C VAL A 74 9.45 12.75 -2.77
N ARG A 75 8.36 11.98 -2.91
CA ARG A 75 8.31 10.81 -3.79
C ARG A 75 7.95 11.24 -5.20
N LEU A 76 8.72 10.75 -6.16
CA LEU A 76 8.64 10.96 -7.59
C LEU A 76 8.43 9.59 -8.26
N GLY A 77 7.60 9.54 -9.30
CA GLY A 77 7.39 8.35 -10.13
C GLY A 77 8.00 8.54 -11.51
N ASP A 78 9.33 8.66 -11.56
CA ASP A 78 10.08 8.89 -12.80
C ASP A 78 10.92 7.66 -13.13
N TYR A 79 11.17 7.41 -14.42
CA TYR A 79 11.94 6.27 -14.86
C TYR A 79 13.42 6.61 -15.05
N GLY A 80 14.31 5.77 -14.52
CA GLY A 80 15.75 5.89 -14.72
C GLY A 80 16.54 6.01 -13.42
N LYS A 81 17.80 6.44 -13.55
CA LYS A 81 18.73 6.54 -12.44
C LYS A 81 19.03 8.01 -12.15
N ILE A 82 18.81 8.44 -10.91
CA ILE A 82 19.24 9.76 -10.46
C ILE A 82 20.77 9.79 -10.44
N GLU A 83 21.36 10.71 -11.19
CA GLU A 83 22.81 10.91 -11.26
C GLU A 83 23.29 12.03 -10.33
N SER A 84 22.45 13.03 -10.08
CA SER A 84 22.80 14.14 -9.19
C SER A 84 21.58 14.81 -8.59
N VAL A 85 21.76 15.40 -7.41
CA VAL A 85 20.74 16.19 -6.69
C VAL A 85 21.37 17.48 -6.16
N LYS A 86 20.65 18.60 -6.22
CA LYS A 86 21.02 19.89 -5.62
C LYS A 86 19.91 20.38 -4.69
N ASN A 87 20.29 20.97 -3.56
CA ASN A 87 19.39 21.42 -2.48
C ASN A 87 18.46 20.30 -1.97
N GLY A 88 18.94 19.07 -2.02
CA GLY A 88 18.25 17.88 -1.57
C GLY A 88 19.20 16.70 -1.55
N ARG A 89 18.75 15.59 -0.98
CA ARG A 89 19.49 14.33 -0.94
C ARG A 89 18.59 13.19 -1.41
N GLN A 90 19.08 12.40 -2.36
CA GLN A 90 18.42 11.16 -2.74
C GLN A 90 18.43 10.20 -1.55
N PHE A 91 17.28 9.59 -1.30
CA PHE A 91 17.11 8.61 -0.24
C PHE A 91 17.03 7.19 -0.77
N THR A 92 16.22 6.97 -1.79
CA THR A 92 16.05 5.65 -2.41
C THR A 92 17.26 5.35 -3.29
N PRO A 93 18.09 4.36 -2.95
CA PRO A 93 19.15 3.90 -3.85
C PRO A 93 18.53 3.24 -5.09
N ASP A 94 18.96 3.69 -6.28
CA ASP A 94 18.90 2.99 -7.57
C ASP A 94 17.64 2.14 -7.89
N TRP A 95 16.45 2.65 -7.56
CA TRP A 95 15.18 2.09 -8.04
C TRP A 95 14.73 2.79 -9.31
N TYR A 96 14.52 2.02 -10.39
CA TYR A 96 14.30 2.55 -11.73
C TYR A 96 13.00 3.34 -11.93
N SER A 97 12.04 3.31 -11.02
CA SER A 97 10.71 3.93 -11.28
C SER A 97 10.15 4.76 -10.12
N ILE A 98 10.80 4.74 -8.96
CA ILE A 98 10.36 5.47 -7.76
C ILE A 98 11.56 6.06 -7.07
N HIS A 99 11.53 7.36 -6.90
CA HIS A 99 12.59 8.09 -6.20
C HIS A 99 12.05 8.88 -5.03
N VAL A 100 12.78 8.92 -3.93
CA VAL A 100 12.52 9.84 -2.82
C VAL A 100 13.70 10.78 -2.67
N ILE A 101 13.45 12.08 -2.78
CA ILE A 101 14.43 13.13 -2.50
C ILE A 101 13.96 13.89 -1.25
N LYS A 102 14.86 14.07 -0.28
CA LYS A 102 14.57 14.80 0.96
C LYS A 102 15.42 16.05 1.12
N ASP A 103 15.11 16.80 2.16
CA ASP A 103 15.88 17.97 2.57
C ASP A 103 17.40 17.68 2.73
N ASP A 104 18.22 18.68 2.43
CA ASP A 104 19.67 18.60 2.56
C ASP A 104 20.18 18.85 3.98
N GLY A 105 19.27 19.04 4.95
CA GLY A 105 19.57 19.37 6.34
C GLY A 105 19.59 20.87 6.63
N THR A 106 19.66 21.72 5.61
CA THR A 106 19.69 23.19 5.75
C THR A 106 18.36 23.83 5.32
N ASN A 107 17.60 23.15 4.47
CA ASN A 107 16.35 23.67 3.89
C ASN A 107 15.09 22.90 4.33
N GLY A 108 15.17 22.12 5.41
CA GLY A 108 14.08 21.25 5.87
C GLY A 108 12.85 21.99 6.42
N ARG A 109 12.94 23.28 6.75
CA ARG A 109 11.85 24.07 7.34
C ARG A 109 11.17 24.95 6.29
N VAL A 110 9.88 24.72 6.03
CA VAL A 110 9.08 25.51 5.10
C VAL A 110 7.88 26.10 5.84
N ALA A 111 7.94 27.39 6.18
CA ALA A 111 6.85 28.09 6.87
C ALA A 111 5.58 28.21 5.99
N PRO A 112 4.39 28.50 6.56
CA PRO A 112 3.18 28.73 5.78
C PRO A 112 3.40 29.73 4.64
N ASN A 113 2.89 29.40 3.45
CA ASN A 113 3.03 30.16 2.21
C ASN A 113 4.45 30.33 1.65
N GLN A 114 5.47 29.74 2.29
CA GLN A 114 6.83 29.71 1.75
C GLN A 114 7.02 28.58 0.75
N CYS A 115 8.07 28.72 -0.05
CA CYS A 115 8.50 27.72 -1.01
C CYS A 115 9.91 27.22 -0.71
N VAL A 116 10.18 25.97 -1.08
CA VAL A 116 11.52 25.39 -1.18
C VAL A 116 11.67 24.74 -2.55
N SER A 117 12.89 24.72 -3.09
CA SER A 117 13.16 24.04 -4.36
C SER A 117 14.41 23.17 -4.26
N PHE A 118 14.36 22.04 -4.94
CA PHE A 118 15.51 21.20 -5.23
C PHE A 118 15.52 20.87 -6.73
N SER A 119 16.65 20.36 -7.22
CA SER A 119 16.75 19.85 -8.58
C SER A 119 17.49 18.53 -8.61
N TYR A 120 17.20 17.70 -9.59
CA TYR A 120 17.93 16.46 -9.83
C TYR A 120 18.10 16.23 -11.33
N THR A 121 19.11 15.44 -11.67
CA THR A 121 19.33 14.93 -13.03
C THR A 121 19.11 13.44 -13.02
N ILE A 122 18.29 12.95 -13.93
CA ILE A 122 17.99 11.53 -14.13
C ILE A 122 18.50 11.10 -15.51
N SER A 123 19.20 9.97 -15.55
CA SER A 123 19.57 9.31 -16.80
C SER A 123 18.45 8.38 -17.23
N ASP A 124 18.04 8.50 -18.48
CA ASP A 124 17.02 7.70 -19.11
C ASP A 124 17.49 7.28 -20.51
N PRO A 125 18.25 6.17 -20.57
CA PRO A 125 18.85 5.71 -21.81
C PRO A 125 17.81 5.29 -22.86
N ASP A 126 16.57 5.01 -22.45
CA ASP A 126 15.48 4.62 -23.34
C ASP A 126 14.60 5.81 -23.79
N ASN A 127 14.89 7.02 -23.30
CA ASN A 127 14.10 8.24 -23.54
C ASN A 127 12.59 8.07 -23.27
N LYS A 128 12.25 7.28 -22.23
CA LYS A 128 10.88 7.00 -21.78
C LYS A 128 10.35 8.02 -20.78
N ASN A 129 11.17 8.97 -20.34
CA ASN A 129 10.81 9.91 -19.32
C ASN A 129 9.74 10.88 -19.81
N THR A 130 8.65 10.86 -19.07
CA THR A 130 7.56 11.82 -19.22
C THR A 130 7.56 12.73 -18.01
N ILE A 131 6.73 13.77 -18.03
CA ILE A 131 6.48 14.54 -16.81
C ILE A 131 5.90 13.57 -15.77
N SER A 132 6.49 13.56 -14.56
CA SER A 132 6.12 12.63 -13.50
C SER A 132 4.61 12.40 -13.40
N GLY A 133 4.19 11.14 -13.42
CA GLY A 133 2.77 10.81 -13.25
C GLY A 133 2.26 11.21 -11.87
N SER A 134 3.14 11.23 -10.86
CA SER A 134 2.77 11.49 -9.47
C SER A 134 3.88 12.14 -8.66
N ILE A 135 3.52 13.16 -7.87
CA ILE A 135 4.37 13.74 -6.83
C ILE A 135 3.63 13.68 -5.50
N LYS A 136 4.26 13.01 -4.52
CA LYS A 136 3.77 12.95 -3.14
C LYS A 136 4.78 13.63 -2.21
N VAL A 137 4.34 14.67 -1.51
CA VAL A 137 5.17 15.34 -0.50
C VAL A 137 4.87 14.73 0.86
N TYR A 138 5.92 14.24 1.51
CA TYR A 138 5.92 13.89 2.91
C TYR A 138 6.29 15.14 3.70
N SER A 139 5.31 15.72 4.39
CA SER A 139 5.56 16.73 5.42
C SER A 139 5.81 16.05 6.75
N ASP A 140 6.69 16.65 7.57
CA ASP A 140 6.95 16.23 8.95
C ASP A 140 7.35 14.75 8.99
N LEU A 141 8.53 14.43 8.45
CA LEU A 141 9.11 13.08 8.59
C LEU A 141 9.18 12.63 10.05
N ASP A 142 9.16 13.55 11.01
CA ASP A 142 9.14 13.22 12.42
C ASP A 142 7.74 12.88 12.96
N LYS A 143 6.66 13.03 12.19
CA LYS A 143 5.30 12.74 12.68
C LYS A 143 5.12 11.23 12.91
N SER A 144 4.45 10.88 14.01
CA SER A 144 3.99 9.53 14.28
C SER A 144 3.07 8.97 13.19
N ASN A 145 3.18 7.67 12.95
CA ASN A 145 2.40 6.97 11.94
C ASN A 145 1.04 6.55 12.50
N SER A 146 0.03 6.46 11.62
CA SER A 146 -1.23 5.82 12.02
C SER A 146 -1.02 4.29 12.05
N VAL A 147 -1.83 3.59 12.83
CA VAL A 147 -1.83 2.12 12.88
C VAL A 147 -2.06 1.52 11.49
N LYS A 148 -2.99 2.10 10.72
CA LYS A 148 -3.25 1.74 9.34
C LYS A 148 -1.99 1.84 8.46
N ASP A 149 -1.20 2.90 8.62
CA ASP A 149 0.04 3.07 7.88
C ASP A 149 1.10 2.05 8.32
N LEU A 150 1.17 1.72 9.61
CA LEU A 150 2.08 0.68 10.12
C LEU A 150 1.73 -0.71 9.57
N ASN A 151 0.46 -1.12 9.58
CA ASN A 151 0.00 -2.39 9.00
C ASN A 151 0.23 -2.46 7.49
N LYS A 152 -0.03 -1.36 6.76
CA LYS A 152 0.28 -1.28 5.32
C LYS A 152 1.77 -1.40 5.04
N THR A 153 2.59 -0.78 5.88
CA THR A 153 4.05 -0.89 5.79
C THR A 153 4.49 -2.33 6.05
N ALA A 154 3.94 -2.99 7.07
CA ALA A 154 4.22 -4.39 7.38
C ALA A 154 3.85 -5.31 6.21
N PHE A 155 2.65 -5.13 5.63
CA PHE A 155 2.21 -5.85 4.43
C PHE A 155 3.15 -5.66 3.24
N ALA A 156 3.52 -4.41 2.94
CA ALA A 156 4.43 -4.13 1.82
C ALA A 156 5.81 -4.75 2.03
N CYS A 157 6.36 -4.65 3.24
CA CYS A 157 7.63 -5.26 3.60
C CYS A 157 7.54 -6.79 3.58
N TYR A 158 6.44 -7.40 4.03
CA TYR A 158 6.21 -8.83 3.91
C TYR A 158 6.31 -9.30 2.46
N ASN A 159 5.62 -8.64 1.53
CA ASN A 159 5.70 -9.00 0.10
C ASN A 159 7.11 -8.77 -0.48
N GLY A 160 7.83 -7.77 0.02
CA GLY A 160 9.24 -7.56 -0.34
C GLY A 160 10.15 -8.68 0.15
N ILE A 161 9.95 -9.15 1.38
CA ILE A 161 10.64 -10.32 1.93
C ILE A 161 10.26 -11.59 1.17
N ASP A 162 9.00 -11.74 0.75
CA ASP A 162 8.54 -12.89 -0.02
C ASP A 162 9.29 -13.03 -1.35
N GLN A 163 9.46 -11.93 -2.08
CA GLN A 163 10.24 -11.91 -3.31
C GLN A 163 11.69 -12.33 -3.08
N ILE A 164 12.32 -11.80 -2.03
CA ILE A 164 13.68 -12.18 -1.65
C ILE A 164 13.74 -13.68 -1.32
N LEU A 165 12.82 -14.18 -0.50
CA LEU A 165 12.76 -15.59 -0.12
C LEU A 165 12.51 -16.51 -1.32
N ASN A 166 11.72 -16.10 -2.30
CA ASN A 166 11.53 -16.85 -3.54
C ASN A 166 12.84 -17.00 -4.33
N ASP A 167 13.69 -15.96 -4.36
CA ASP A 167 15.03 -16.04 -4.98
C ASP A 167 15.97 -16.98 -4.23
N TYR A 168 15.89 -17.03 -2.89
CA TYR A 168 16.65 -17.97 -2.08
C TYR A 168 16.14 -19.41 -2.23
N LYS A 169 14.82 -19.60 -2.27
CA LYS A 169 14.18 -20.89 -2.52
C LYS A 169 14.56 -21.45 -3.89
N ALA A 170 14.63 -20.61 -4.92
CA ALA A 170 15.11 -21.00 -6.25
C ALA A 170 16.57 -21.49 -6.26
N LYS A 171 17.36 -21.09 -5.24
CA LYS A 171 18.74 -21.57 -5.01
C LYS A 171 18.81 -22.78 -4.06
N GLY A 172 17.67 -23.34 -3.68
CA GLY A 172 17.57 -24.48 -2.76
C GLY A 172 17.83 -24.10 -1.29
N ILE A 173 17.75 -22.82 -0.92
CA ILE A 173 17.96 -22.35 0.45
C ILE A 173 16.59 -22.21 1.12
N SER A 174 16.41 -22.91 2.24
CA SER A 174 15.18 -22.90 3.03
C SER A 174 15.01 -21.61 3.85
N LEU A 175 13.79 -21.36 4.34
CA LEU A 175 13.50 -20.24 5.24
C LEU A 175 14.39 -20.30 6.49
N GLU A 176 14.48 -21.46 7.13
CA GLU A 176 15.33 -21.67 8.30
C GLU A 176 16.79 -21.31 8.02
N GLU A 177 17.34 -21.74 6.88
CA GLU A 177 18.71 -21.40 6.48
C GLU A 177 18.88 -19.91 6.22
N CYS A 178 17.88 -19.21 5.67
CA CYS A 178 17.92 -17.75 5.52
C CYS A 178 18.08 -17.05 6.88
N PHE A 179 17.36 -17.50 7.91
CA PHE A 179 17.52 -16.97 9.27
C PHE A 179 18.90 -17.32 9.86
N LYS A 180 19.35 -18.58 9.75
CA LYS A 180 20.66 -19.02 10.26
C LYS A 180 21.84 -18.31 9.59
N ASN A 181 21.76 -18.07 8.29
CA ASN A 181 22.82 -17.47 7.49
C ASN A 181 22.83 -15.92 7.57
N GLY A 182 21.93 -15.33 8.37
CA GLY A 182 21.90 -13.89 8.60
C GLY A 182 21.42 -13.06 7.41
N VAL A 183 20.61 -13.64 6.52
CA VAL A 183 20.00 -12.92 5.38
C VAL A 183 19.25 -11.68 5.87
N PHE A 184 18.54 -11.80 6.99
CA PHE A 184 17.76 -10.75 7.63
C PHE A 184 18.55 -9.89 8.64
N ALA A 185 19.88 -9.94 8.65
CA ALA A 185 20.79 -9.08 9.42
C ALA A 185 20.17 -8.29 10.60
N ASN A 186 19.86 -7.00 10.43
CA ASN A 186 19.27 -6.19 11.50
C ASN A 186 17.76 -6.37 11.63
N LEU A 187 17.07 -6.79 10.56
CA LEU A 187 15.63 -7.07 10.55
C LEU A 187 15.24 -8.16 11.55
N ASN A 188 16.07 -9.16 11.78
CA ASN A 188 15.81 -10.21 12.77
C ASN A 188 16.51 -9.95 14.14
N SER A 189 17.03 -8.74 14.36
CA SER A 189 17.58 -8.38 15.67
C SER A 189 16.47 -8.01 16.67
N LYS A 190 16.77 -8.09 17.98
CA LYS A 190 15.83 -7.75 19.06
C LYS A 190 15.20 -6.35 18.91
N ASP A 191 15.98 -5.38 18.45
CA ASP A 191 15.54 -4.00 18.28
C ASP A 191 14.90 -3.74 16.89
N GLY A 192 14.95 -4.76 16.02
CA GLY A 192 14.69 -4.64 14.60
C GLY A 192 15.65 -3.70 13.88
N MET A 193 15.48 -3.59 12.58
CA MET A 193 16.20 -2.62 11.78
C MET A 193 15.56 -1.25 11.93
N LYS A 194 16.31 -0.28 12.44
CA LYS A 194 15.91 1.13 12.35
C LYS A 194 15.91 1.55 10.89
N THR A 195 14.78 2.08 10.45
CA THR A 195 14.69 2.69 9.12
C THR A 195 15.15 4.14 9.19
N GLY A 196 15.53 4.69 8.05
CA GLY A 196 15.75 6.13 7.91
C GLY A 196 16.99 6.49 7.10
N PHE A 197 16.99 7.76 6.70
CA PHE A 197 17.88 8.37 5.72
C PHE A 197 19.38 8.36 6.05
N ASN A 198 19.75 8.06 7.29
CA ASN A 198 21.14 8.09 7.77
C ASN A 198 21.64 6.72 8.24
N TYR A 199 20.83 5.66 8.12
CA TYR A 199 21.23 4.34 8.57
C TYR A 199 22.16 3.69 7.55
N ARG A 200 23.27 3.11 8.02
CA ARG A 200 24.18 2.31 7.19
C ARG A 200 23.71 0.86 7.25
N TYR A 201 23.33 0.32 6.10
CA TYR A 201 22.84 -1.04 6.00
C TYR A 201 24.01 -2.03 5.97
N LYS A 202 23.85 -3.14 6.69
CA LYS A 202 24.84 -4.23 6.74
C LYS A 202 24.62 -5.29 5.68
N SER A 203 23.39 -5.39 5.17
CA SER A 203 22.99 -6.30 4.08
C SER A 203 22.21 -5.55 3.00
N GLU A 204 22.15 -6.15 1.82
CA GLU A 204 21.31 -5.69 0.71
C GLU A 204 19.82 -5.75 1.07
N VAL A 205 19.39 -6.81 1.77
CA VAL A 205 18.02 -6.99 2.26
C VAL A 205 17.60 -5.85 3.19
N ASP A 206 18.46 -5.47 4.15
CA ASP A 206 18.20 -4.33 5.04
C ASP A 206 17.96 -3.03 4.24
N ARG A 207 18.81 -2.79 3.22
CA ARG A 207 18.72 -1.60 2.36
C ARG A 207 17.41 -1.58 1.59
N GLU A 208 17.03 -2.69 0.96
CA GLU A 208 15.78 -2.82 0.21
C GLU A 208 14.55 -2.65 1.10
N MET A 209 14.55 -3.29 2.25
CA MET A 209 13.42 -3.19 3.19
C MET A 209 13.25 -1.79 3.75
N ASN A 210 14.34 -1.06 3.99
CA ASN A 210 14.24 0.35 4.37
C ASN A 210 13.60 1.21 3.27
N VAL A 211 13.89 0.92 1.99
CA VAL A 211 13.24 1.61 0.86
C VAL A 211 11.75 1.34 0.86
N VAL A 212 11.35 0.06 0.89
CA VAL A 212 9.95 -0.34 0.91
C VAL A 212 9.23 0.30 2.10
N ALA A 213 9.78 0.17 3.31
CA ALA A 213 9.15 0.70 4.52
C ALA A 213 8.88 2.21 4.43
N SER A 214 9.85 2.95 3.89
CA SER A 214 9.79 4.41 3.79
C SER A 214 8.85 4.95 2.71
N MET A 215 8.30 4.08 1.85
CA MET A 215 7.24 4.45 0.92
C MET A 215 5.86 4.54 1.61
N PHE A 216 5.67 3.75 2.66
CA PHE A 216 4.37 3.55 3.31
C PHE A 216 4.31 4.21 4.69
N ALA A 217 5.42 4.23 5.43
CA ALA A 217 5.54 4.91 6.71
C ALA A 217 6.68 5.93 6.70
N ARG A 218 6.59 6.88 7.65
CA ARG A 218 7.53 8.00 7.76
C ARG A 218 8.40 7.83 9.00
N GLY A 219 9.60 8.37 8.94
CA GLY A 219 10.33 8.80 10.13
C GLY A 219 11.05 7.71 10.90
N ASN A 220 10.98 7.82 12.22
CA ASN A 220 11.65 6.96 13.19
C ASN A 220 10.80 5.71 13.45
N ILE A 221 10.86 4.74 12.54
CA ILE A 221 10.27 3.42 12.70
C ILE A 221 11.34 2.33 12.74
N SER A 222 11.01 1.22 13.39
CA SER A 222 11.78 -0.03 13.34
C SER A 222 10.99 -1.09 12.58
N LEU A 223 11.69 -1.90 11.81
CA LEU A 223 11.15 -3.02 11.04
C LEU A 223 11.73 -4.33 11.59
N PHE A 224 10.88 -5.31 11.84
CA PHE A 224 11.29 -6.63 12.33
C PHE A 224 10.72 -7.73 11.45
N VAL A 225 11.54 -8.76 11.19
CA VAL A 225 11.16 -9.99 10.51
C VAL A 225 11.40 -11.15 11.47
N GLY A 226 10.35 -11.89 11.80
CA GLY A 226 10.41 -13.04 12.70
C GLY A 226 9.85 -14.30 12.05
N ARG A 227 10.16 -15.46 12.65
CA ARG A 227 9.57 -16.75 12.26
C ARG A 227 8.32 -17.01 13.09
N THR A 228 7.36 -17.67 12.50
CA THR A 228 6.15 -18.15 13.17
C THR A 228 5.64 -19.39 12.46
N GLU A 229 4.71 -20.10 13.08
CA GLU A 229 3.94 -21.16 12.44
C GLU A 229 2.52 -20.65 12.19
N ILE A 230 1.97 -20.90 11.00
CA ILE A 230 0.57 -20.61 10.66
C ILE A 230 0.02 -21.86 9.97
N ASP A 231 -1.12 -22.38 10.44
CA ASP A 231 -1.73 -23.62 9.95
C ASP A 231 -0.79 -24.85 9.94
N GLY A 232 0.17 -24.90 10.87
CA GLY A 232 1.16 -25.98 10.94
C GLY A 232 2.36 -25.80 9.99
N GLU A 233 2.42 -24.71 9.22
CA GLU A 233 3.49 -24.42 8.27
C GLU A 233 4.47 -23.38 8.83
N ASP A 234 5.77 -23.69 8.78
CA ASP A 234 6.84 -22.75 9.15
C ASP A 234 6.87 -21.58 8.16
N THR A 235 6.71 -20.38 8.70
CA THR A 235 6.59 -19.16 7.92
C THR A 235 7.20 -17.98 8.68
N TYR A 236 6.95 -16.78 8.20
CA TYR A 236 7.48 -15.55 8.75
C TYR A 236 6.39 -14.51 8.94
N PHE A 237 6.71 -13.49 9.72
CA PHE A 237 5.87 -12.33 9.91
C PHE A 237 6.73 -11.08 9.89
N VAL A 238 6.08 -9.95 9.62
CA VAL A 238 6.72 -8.64 9.61
C VAL A 238 6.00 -7.72 10.58
N GLN A 239 6.77 -7.01 11.40
CA GLN A 239 6.27 -5.95 12.27
C GLN A 239 6.92 -4.62 11.97
N VAL A 240 6.14 -3.55 12.11
CA VAL A 240 6.62 -2.17 12.00
C VAL A 240 6.22 -1.40 13.25
N LYS A 241 7.22 -0.90 13.97
CA LYS A 241 7.03 -0.12 15.19
C LYS A 241 7.27 1.35 14.95
N ASP A 242 6.32 2.20 15.35
CA ASP A 242 6.58 3.62 15.49
C ASP A 242 7.33 3.86 16.81
N ASN A 243 8.62 4.19 16.71
CA ASN A 243 9.49 4.36 17.88
C ASN A 243 9.11 5.57 18.76
N ARG A 244 8.22 6.46 18.28
CA ARG A 244 7.72 7.58 19.08
C ARG A 244 6.52 7.20 19.94
N THR A 245 5.63 6.37 19.39
CA THR A 245 4.36 6.02 20.06
C THR A 245 4.38 4.63 20.70
N GLY A 246 5.32 3.78 20.29
CA GLY A 246 5.38 2.38 20.68
C GLY A 246 4.39 1.50 19.94
N LYS A 247 3.51 2.07 19.09
CA LYS A 247 2.51 1.29 18.34
C LYS A 247 3.18 0.37 17.32
N VAL A 248 2.63 -0.83 17.19
CA VAL A 248 3.15 -1.88 16.31
C VAL A 248 2.07 -2.29 15.33
N GLY A 249 2.35 -2.15 14.04
CA GLY A 249 1.59 -2.83 12.99
C GLY A 249 2.26 -4.15 12.61
N GLN A 250 1.48 -5.10 12.10
CA GLN A 250 1.94 -6.46 11.80
C GLN A 250 1.28 -7.00 10.52
N TYR A 251 1.95 -7.93 9.86
CA TYR A 251 1.41 -8.78 8.80
C TYR A 251 2.07 -10.17 8.91
N PRO A 252 1.37 -11.31 8.67
CA PRO A 252 0.13 -11.50 7.91
C PRO A 252 -1.20 -11.27 8.65
N ARG A 253 -1.16 -10.65 9.82
CA ARG A 253 -2.35 -10.25 10.59
C ARG A 253 -2.29 -8.80 11.04
N TRP A 254 -3.22 -7.97 10.56
CA TRP A 254 -3.28 -6.56 10.94
C TRP A 254 -3.77 -6.37 12.38
N THR A 255 -3.11 -5.52 13.14
CA THR A 255 -3.43 -5.26 14.55
C THR A 255 -3.81 -3.82 14.80
N ASP A 256 -4.53 -3.55 15.89
CA ASP A 256 -4.95 -2.20 16.30
C ASP A 256 -3.80 -1.30 16.81
N GLY A 257 -2.56 -1.77 16.74
CA GLY A 257 -1.37 -1.07 17.20
C GLY A 257 -0.80 -1.57 18.52
N THR A 258 -1.47 -2.54 19.18
CA THR A 258 -1.09 -3.04 20.52
C THR A 258 -0.25 -4.31 20.52
N ALA A 259 0.07 -4.86 19.35
CA ALA A 259 0.84 -6.08 19.20
C ALA A 259 2.18 -6.04 19.97
N GLU A 260 2.54 -7.15 20.60
CA GLU A 260 3.85 -7.30 21.24
C GLU A 260 4.98 -7.30 20.20
N TRP A 261 5.98 -6.44 20.41
CA TRP A 261 7.11 -6.31 19.50
C TRP A 261 8.05 -7.53 19.56
N GLY A 262 8.36 -8.10 18.39
CA GLY A 262 9.27 -9.24 18.23
C GLY A 262 8.57 -10.61 18.23
N ILE A 263 7.25 -10.65 18.43
CA ILE A 263 6.45 -11.89 18.51
C ILE A 263 5.26 -11.76 17.56
N PHE A 264 4.90 -12.85 16.85
CA PHE A 264 3.70 -12.85 16.03
C PHE A 264 2.47 -12.88 16.94
N ASP A 265 1.86 -11.73 17.15
CA ASP A 265 0.79 -11.56 18.13
C ASP A 265 -0.59 -11.84 17.49
N LEU A 266 -1.06 -13.07 17.66
CA LEU A 266 -2.41 -13.49 17.26
C LEU A 266 -3.48 -13.03 18.25
N ASP A 267 -3.11 -12.66 19.48
CA ASP A 267 -4.06 -12.27 20.52
C ASP A 267 -4.36 -10.76 20.53
N ALA A 268 -3.49 -9.96 19.89
CA ALA A 268 -3.75 -8.54 19.66
C ALA A 268 -5.12 -8.31 18.98
N PRO A 269 -5.87 -7.26 19.37
CA PRO A 269 -7.08 -6.87 18.67
C PRO A 269 -6.82 -6.58 17.19
N VAL A 270 -7.73 -7.06 16.33
CA VAL A 270 -7.65 -6.88 14.87
C VAL A 270 -7.92 -5.43 14.49
N TYR A 271 -7.13 -4.90 13.55
CA TYR A 271 -7.50 -3.66 12.87
C TYR A 271 -8.54 -3.96 11.77
N ALA A 272 -9.82 -3.96 12.17
CA ALA A 272 -10.91 -4.41 11.32
C ALA A 272 -11.73 -3.22 10.74
N VAL A 273 -11.04 -2.29 10.08
CA VAL A 273 -11.67 -1.12 9.44
C VAL A 273 -11.52 -1.21 7.93
N PHE A 274 -12.62 -1.55 7.26
CA PHE A 274 -12.66 -1.81 5.82
C PHE A 274 -13.43 -0.72 5.08
N SER A 275 -12.90 -0.25 3.95
CA SER A 275 -13.68 0.56 3.01
C SER A 275 -14.60 -0.32 2.17
N GLU A 276 -15.63 0.28 1.57
CA GLU A 276 -16.53 -0.40 0.62
C GLU A 276 -15.74 -1.13 -0.48
N SER A 277 -14.71 -0.48 -1.05
CA SER A 277 -13.85 -1.11 -2.07
C SER A 277 -13.04 -2.32 -1.56
N GLN A 278 -12.74 -2.38 -0.26
CA GLN A 278 -12.05 -3.54 0.32
C GLN A 278 -13.03 -4.68 0.54
N LEU A 279 -14.24 -4.38 1.00
CA LEU A 279 -15.31 -5.38 1.10
C LEU A 279 -15.71 -5.90 -0.28
N ASP A 280 -15.77 -5.05 -1.29
CA ASP A 280 -15.99 -5.43 -2.69
C ASP A 280 -15.01 -6.49 -3.17
N PHE A 281 -13.72 -6.28 -2.88
CA PHE A 281 -12.69 -7.26 -3.21
C PHE A 281 -12.85 -8.54 -2.38
N ALA A 282 -13.12 -8.44 -1.07
CA ALA A 282 -13.34 -9.59 -0.21
C ALA A 282 -14.51 -10.47 -0.68
N VAL A 283 -15.62 -9.86 -1.14
CA VAL A 283 -16.77 -10.59 -1.68
C VAL A 283 -16.41 -11.31 -2.98
N LYS A 284 -15.65 -10.67 -3.87
CA LYS A 284 -15.18 -11.32 -5.12
C LYS A 284 -14.32 -12.55 -4.82
N GLU A 285 -13.36 -12.40 -3.91
CA GLU A 285 -12.51 -13.51 -3.50
C GLU A 285 -13.32 -14.63 -2.82
N ALA A 286 -14.29 -14.28 -1.97
CA ALA A 286 -15.21 -15.24 -1.37
C ALA A 286 -16.04 -15.99 -2.42
N LEU A 287 -16.56 -15.29 -3.43
CA LEU A 287 -17.29 -15.89 -4.54
C LEU A 287 -16.41 -16.85 -5.33
N TYR A 288 -15.16 -16.47 -5.62
CA TYR A 288 -14.21 -17.38 -6.26
C TYR A 288 -13.98 -18.64 -5.42
N SER A 289 -13.82 -18.51 -4.09
CA SER A 289 -13.71 -19.68 -3.20
C SER A 289 -14.94 -20.58 -3.21
N VAL A 290 -16.14 -20.00 -3.30
CA VAL A 290 -17.39 -20.79 -3.45
C VAL A 290 -17.40 -21.56 -4.77
N ILE A 291 -17.05 -20.90 -5.87
CA ILE A 291 -17.00 -21.52 -7.21
C ILE A 291 -15.94 -22.62 -7.26
N GLU A 292 -14.75 -22.37 -6.72
CA GLU A 292 -13.66 -23.35 -6.63
C GLU A 292 -14.11 -24.59 -5.85
N TYR A 293 -14.76 -24.41 -4.71
CA TYR A 293 -15.28 -25.52 -3.92
C TYR A 293 -16.35 -26.33 -4.68
N LEU A 294 -17.29 -25.65 -5.36
CA LEU A 294 -18.35 -26.32 -6.11
C LEU A 294 -17.83 -27.09 -7.34
N ASN A 295 -16.73 -26.63 -7.93
CA ASN A 295 -16.06 -27.30 -9.04
C ASN A 295 -15.03 -28.35 -8.59
N ASP A 296 -14.86 -28.57 -7.28
CA ASP A 296 -14.00 -29.61 -6.77
C ASP A 296 -14.49 -30.98 -7.28
N PRO A 297 -13.60 -31.87 -7.77
CA PRO A 297 -13.96 -33.21 -8.22
C PRO A 297 -14.81 -34.02 -7.21
N GLU A 298 -14.65 -33.78 -5.91
CA GLU A 298 -15.47 -34.41 -4.87
C GLU A 298 -16.97 -34.00 -4.95
N ASN A 299 -17.24 -32.86 -5.55
CA ASN A 299 -18.58 -32.31 -5.78
C ASN A 299 -19.04 -32.48 -7.24
N GLU A 300 -18.24 -33.12 -8.11
CA GLU A 300 -18.55 -33.31 -9.53
C GLU A 300 -19.84 -34.13 -9.71
N GLY A 301 -20.79 -33.58 -10.47
CA GLY A 301 -22.11 -34.18 -10.68
C GLY A 301 -23.16 -33.86 -9.61
N CYS A 302 -22.80 -33.11 -8.56
CA CYS A 302 -23.76 -32.57 -7.61
C CYS A 302 -24.36 -31.25 -8.12
N ASP A 303 -25.66 -31.08 -7.94
CA ASP A 303 -26.30 -29.77 -8.09
C ASP A 303 -25.83 -28.84 -6.96
N TYR A 304 -25.33 -27.64 -7.31
CA TYR A 304 -24.81 -26.68 -6.33
C TYR A 304 -25.88 -26.26 -5.32
N HIS A 305 -27.18 -26.31 -5.66
CA HIS A 305 -28.27 -26.15 -4.70
C HIS A 305 -28.18 -27.18 -3.58
N SER A 306 -28.09 -28.45 -3.95
CA SER A 306 -28.00 -29.56 -3.00
C SER A 306 -26.74 -29.46 -2.14
N VAL A 307 -25.61 -29.04 -2.72
CA VAL A 307 -24.35 -28.86 -1.99
C VAL A 307 -24.49 -27.75 -0.94
N LEU A 308 -25.07 -26.61 -1.30
CA LEU A 308 -25.27 -25.49 -0.37
C LEU A 308 -26.34 -25.79 0.68
N GLU A 309 -27.47 -26.38 0.33
CA GLU A 309 -28.54 -26.69 1.30
C GLU A 309 -28.15 -27.77 2.31
N ASN A 310 -27.43 -28.81 1.86
CA ASN A 310 -27.10 -29.97 2.70
C ASN A 310 -25.70 -29.89 3.33
N GLY A 311 -24.91 -28.88 2.97
CA GLY A 311 -23.50 -28.77 3.36
C GLY A 311 -23.26 -28.43 4.83
N GLY A 312 -24.26 -27.82 5.49
CA GLY A 312 -24.18 -27.41 6.90
C GLY A 312 -23.12 -26.34 7.17
N PHE A 313 -22.86 -25.48 6.18
CA PHE A 313 -21.83 -24.44 6.26
C PHE A 313 -22.25 -23.28 7.17
N GLN A 314 -21.30 -22.64 7.85
CA GLN A 314 -21.59 -21.42 8.60
C GLN A 314 -21.89 -20.26 7.66
N ALA A 315 -21.23 -20.20 6.48
CA ALA A 315 -21.45 -19.14 5.51
C ALA A 315 -22.90 -19.06 4.99
N ILE A 316 -23.67 -20.16 5.00
CA ILE A 316 -25.09 -20.17 4.59
C ILE A 316 -26.07 -19.91 5.74
N SER A 317 -25.56 -19.81 6.97
CA SER A 317 -26.37 -19.58 8.16
C SER A 317 -26.81 -18.11 8.26
N LYS A 318 -27.73 -17.83 9.18
CA LYS A 318 -28.15 -16.44 9.47
C LYS A 318 -27.05 -15.64 10.15
N GLU A 319 -26.15 -16.34 10.84
CA GLU A 319 -25.01 -15.80 11.56
C GLU A 319 -23.82 -15.51 10.64
N GLY A 320 -23.74 -16.20 9.50
CA GLY A 320 -22.65 -16.11 8.53
C GLY A 320 -21.33 -16.70 9.03
N LEU A 321 -20.34 -16.76 8.15
CA LEU A 321 -18.99 -17.18 8.48
C LEU A 321 -18.16 -15.96 8.90
N LYS A 322 -17.77 -15.91 10.17
CA LYS A 322 -16.79 -14.91 10.63
C LYS A 322 -15.39 -15.32 10.19
N ILE A 323 -14.73 -14.46 9.43
CA ILE A 323 -13.35 -14.68 8.98
C ILE A 323 -12.40 -14.48 10.16
N ASP A 324 -11.62 -15.52 10.48
CA ASP A 324 -10.75 -15.56 11.65
C ASP A 324 -9.48 -16.38 11.33
N MET A 325 -8.33 -15.78 11.60
CA MET A 325 -7.03 -16.42 11.39
C MET A 325 -6.78 -17.59 12.36
N LYS A 326 -7.47 -17.62 13.50
CA LYS A 326 -7.39 -18.72 14.48
C LYS A 326 -8.39 -19.85 14.19
N ALA A 327 -9.37 -19.61 13.33
CA ALA A 327 -10.37 -20.61 13.02
C ALA A 327 -9.77 -21.69 12.11
N SER A 328 -10.18 -22.94 12.34
CA SER A 328 -9.90 -24.07 11.46
C SER A 328 -11.20 -24.68 10.94
N PRO A 329 -11.93 -23.95 10.06
CA PRO A 329 -13.18 -24.46 9.50
C PRO A 329 -12.92 -25.63 8.54
N SER A 330 -14.01 -26.27 8.10
CA SER A 330 -13.97 -27.41 7.17
C SER A 330 -14.77 -27.11 5.91
N LYS A 331 -14.53 -27.86 4.83
CA LYS A 331 -15.28 -27.78 3.56
C LYS A 331 -15.33 -26.34 3.01
N LEU A 332 -16.48 -25.88 2.52
CA LEU A 332 -16.65 -24.55 1.94
C LEU A 332 -16.16 -23.42 2.87
N ASP A 333 -16.46 -23.50 4.17
CA ASP A 333 -16.02 -22.48 5.12
C ASP A 333 -14.49 -22.40 5.21
N LYS A 334 -13.78 -23.53 5.02
CA LYS A 334 -12.31 -23.57 4.93
C LYS A 334 -11.81 -22.81 3.72
N PHE A 335 -12.39 -23.05 2.55
CA PHE A 335 -11.99 -22.38 1.31
C PHE A 335 -12.15 -20.87 1.44
N ILE A 336 -13.30 -20.41 1.96
CA ILE A 336 -13.56 -18.98 2.16
C ILE A 336 -12.61 -18.40 3.22
N ASN A 337 -12.45 -19.06 4.37
CA ASN A 337 -11.61 -18.53 5.45
C ASN A 337 -10.14 -18.44 5.05
N ASP A 338 -9.58 -19.49 4.44
CA ASP A 338 -8.17 -19.51 4.04
C ASP A 338 -7.85 -18.47 2.98
N ARG A 339 -8.80 -18.18 2.09
CA ARG A 339 -8.65 -17.13 1.08
C ARG A 339 -8.60 -15.72 1.70
N LEU A 340 -9.37 -15.49 2.76
CA LEU A 340 -9.63 -14.15 3.27
C LEU A 340 -8.87 -13.79 4.54
N LYS A 341 -8.50 -14.77 5.39
CA LYS A 341 -8.05 -14.54 6.77
C LYS A 341 -6.84 -13.62 6.92
N PHE A 342 -5.96 -13.54 5.92
CA PHE A 342 -4.77 -12.68 5.98
C PHE A 342 -5.05 -11.19 5.72
N ASN A 343 -6.12 -10.87 4.99
CA ASN A 343 -6.40 -9.50 4.53
C ASN A 343 -7.72 -8.94 5.05
N TYR A 344 -8.64 -9.81 5.47
CA TYR A 344 -10.02 -9.47 5.78
C TYR A 344 -10.51 -10.08 7.10
N GLU A 345 -9.61 -10.37 8.04
CA GLU A 345 -10.00 -10.87 9.36
C GLU A 345 -11.03 -9.95 10.04
N GLY A 346 -12.07 -10.57 10.62
CA GLY A 346 -13.14 -9.91 11.34
C GLY A 346 -14.39 -9.60 10.52
N ILE A 347 -14.35 -9.68 9.18
CA ILE A 347 -15.59 -9.57 8.37
C ILE A 347 -16.47 -10.80 8.57
N VAL A 348 -17.75 -10.67 8.25
CA VAL A 348 -18.70 -11.79 8.17
C VAL A 348 -19.10 -12.00 6.72
N VAL A 349 -18.97 -13.23 6.23
CA VAL A 349 -19.32 -13.64 4.87
C VAL A 349 -20.58 -14.49 4.90
N TYR A 350 -21.51 -14.18 4.00
CA TYR A 350 -22.73 -14.93 3.76
C TYR A 350 -22.76 -15.45 2.34
N VAL A 351 -23.21 -16.67 2.15
CA VAL A 351 -23.40 -17.34 0.86
C VAL A 351 -24.85 -17.79 0.77
N GLY A 352 -25.47 -17.61 -0.39
CA GLY A 352 -26.82 -18.10 -0.61
C GLY A 352 -27.19 -18.15 -2.07
N LEU A 353 -28.44 -18.47 -2.34
CA LEU A 353 -29.01 -18.58 -3.67
C LEU A 353 -29.78 -17.30 -4.02
N ASN A 354 -29.72 -16.87 -5.28
CA ASN A 354 -30.46 -15.70 -5.78
C ASN A 354 -31.98 -15.92 -5.63
N GLU A 355 -32.76 -14.84 -5.67
CA GLU A 355 -34.23 -14.89 -5.48
C GLU A 355 -34.93 -15.83 -6.48
N ASP A 356 -34.36 -15.98 -7.68
CA ASP A 356 -34.88 -16.86 -8.74
C ASP A 356 -34.37 -18.31 -8.63
N GLY A 357 -33.44 -18.59 -7.70
CA GLY A 357 -32.84 -19.92 -7.54
C GLY A 357 -31.91 -20.34 -8.69
N ASP A 358 -31.48 -19.44 -9.57
CA ASP A 358 -30.66 -19.78 -10.75
C ASP A 358 -29.20 -19.33 -10.62
N GLY A 359 -28.77 -18.95 -9.41
CA GLY A 359 -27.44 -18.40 -9.19
C GLY A 359 -27.07 -18.25 -7.73
N ILE A 360 -25.80 -17.95 -7.47
CA ILE A 360 -25.24 -17.79 -6.14
C ILE A 360 -25.02 -16.31 -5.86
N TYR A 361 -25.32 -15.88 -4.64
CA TYR A 361 -24.82 -14.61 -4.13
C TYR A 361 -23.85 -14.82 -2.98
N VAL A 362 -22.92 -13.87 -2.87
CA VAL A 362 -22.04 -13.72 -1.71
C VAL A 362 -22.16 -12.31 -1.20
N LYS A 363 -22.29 -12.17 0.11
CA LYS A 363 -22.36 -10.88 0.82
C LYS A 363 -21.24 -10.85 1.85
N ALA A 364 -20.56 -9.71 1.98
CA ALA A 364 -19.66 -9.44 3.10
C ALA A 364 -20.16 -8.24 3.90
N GLU A 365 -19.99 -8.34 5.21
CA GLU A 365 -20.37 -7.32 6.18
C GLU A 365 -19.16 -6.91 7.01
N SER A 366 -18.99 -5.60 7.19
CA SER A 366 -17.96 -5.07 8.07
C SER A 366 -18.19 -5.51 9.52
N PRO A 367 -17.15 -5.60 10.35
CA PRO A 367 -17.28 -6.03 11.75
C PRO A 367 -18.24 -5.19 12.60
N ASP A 368 -18.49 -3.94 12.21
CA ASP A 368 -19.44 -3.03 12.86
C ASP A 368 -20.87 -3.09 12.27
N GLY A 369 -21.09 -3.93 11.25
CA GLY A 369 -22.35 -4.11 10.53
C GLY A 369 -22.78 -2.92 9.67
N GLN A 370 -21.98 -1.85 9.57
CA GLN A 370 -22.39 -0.61 8.93
C GLN A 370 -22.25 -0.63 7.41
N THR A 371 -21.33 -1.43 6.88
CA THR A 371 -21.06 -1.52 5.44
C THR A 371 -21.31 -2.93 4.96
N VAL A 372 -22.18 -3.05 3.96
CA VAL A 372 -22.55 -4.32 3.34
C VAL A 372 -22.34 -4.22 1.83
N VAL A 373 -21.59 -5.17 1.29
CA VAL A 373 -21.41 -5.36 -0.17
C VAL A 373 -21.88 -6.75 -0.55
N GLN A 374 -22.57 -6.86 -1.68
CA GLN A 374 -23.06 -8.12 -2.22
C GLN A 374 -22.77 -8.24 -3.71
N TYR A 375 -22.37 -9.44 -4.11
CA TYR A 375 -22.26 -9.89 -5.50
C TYR A 375 -23.24 -11.03 -5.72
N ALA A 376 -23.90 -11.02 -6.87
CA ALA A 376 -24.68 -12.15 -7.37
C ALA A 376 -24.13 -12.55 -8.74
N GLN A 377 -23.94 -13.85 -8.94
CA GLN A 377 -23.68 -14.44 -10.25
C GLN A 377 -24.98 -15.07 -10.75
N ASP A 378 -25.55 -14.49 -11.81
CA ASP A 378 -26.56 -15.16 -12.65
C ASP A 378 -25.81 -15.84 -13.82
N ASN A 379 -26.37 -16.87 -14.44
CA ASN A 379 -25.84 -17.59 -15.61
C ASN A 379 -25.38 -16.71 -16.81
N THR A 380 -25.55 -15.39 -16.75
CA THR A 380 -25.07 -14.42 -17.75
C THR A 380 -24.54 -13.08 -17.20
N ARG A 381 -24.60 -12.76 -15.88
CA ARG A 381 -24.29 -11.39 -15.37
C ARG A 381 -23.82 -11.36 -13.91
N THR A 382 -22.94 -10.40 -13.59
CA THR A 382 -22.59 -9.99 -12.22
C THR A 382 -23.33 -8.71 -11.84
N LYS A 383 -24.07 -8.70 -10.72
CA LYS A 383 -24.73 -7.48 -10.18
C LYS A 383 -24.13 -7.10 -8.83
N VAL A 384 -23.72 -5.83 -8.69
CA VAL A 384 -23.22 -5.25 -7.43
C VAL A 384 -24.30 -4.40 -6.77
N ARG A 385 -24.61 -4.68 -5.50
CA ARG A 385 -25.54 -3.86 -4.70
C ARG A 385 -24.88 -3.43 -3.40
N THR A 386 -24.60 -2.14 -3.26
CA THR A 386 -24.21 -1.53 -1.98
C THR A 386 -25.47 -1.19 -1.19
N VAL A 387 -25.61 -1.73 0.01
CA VAL A 387 -26.72 -1.42 0.92
C VAL A 387 -26.17 -0.59 2.07
N GLY A 388 -26.13 0.75 1.87
CA GLY A 388 -25.70 1.70 2.89
C GLY A 388 -25.12 2.99 2.29
N GLY A 389 -25.96 4.02 2.17
CA GLY A 389 -25.57 5.36 1.67
C GLY A 389 -25.64 5.51 0.15
N ASN A 390 -26.68 6.19 -0.35
CA ASN A 390 -26.94 6.44 -1.79
C ASN A 390 -26.67 5.24 -2.70
N ALA A 391 -27.61 4.28 -2.71
CA ALA A 391 -27.58 3.11 -3.58
C ALA A 391 -27.22 3.50 -5.03
N LYS A 392 -26.03 3.09 -5.46
CA LYS A 392 -25.65 3.03 -6.88
C LYS A 392 -25.55 1.57 -7.26
N THR A 393 -26.52 1.09 -8.03
CA THR A 393 -26.39 -0.18 -8.74
C THR A 393 -25.35 0.02 -9.84
N VAL A 394 -24.23 -0.69 -9.76
CA VAL A 394 -23.27 -0.77 -10.86
C VAL A 394 -23.37 -2.16 -11.46
N ILE A 395 -23.81 -2.23 -12.72
CA ILE A 395 -23.84 -3.46 -13.50
C ILE A 395 -22.49 -3.54 -14.20
N GLN A 396 -21.69 -4.58 -13.89
CA GLN A 396 -20.48 -4.89 -14.65
C GLN A 396 -20.74 -6.13 -15.51
N TYR A 397 -20.50 -5.98 -16.81
CA TYR A 397 -20.49 -7.09 -17.76
C TYR A 397 -19.10 -7.75 -17.71
N PRO A 398 -19.00 -9.09 -17.85
CA PRO A 398 -17.71 -9.69 -18.16
C PRO A 398 -17.17 -9.06 -19.45
N GLN A 399 -15.92 -8.57 -19.41
CA GLN A 399 -15.20 -8.33 -20.65
C GLN A 399 -14.83 -9.70 -21.20
N ASP A 400 -15.54 -10.11 -22.26
CA ASP A 400 -15.07 -11.17 -23.12
C ASP A 400 -13.75 -10.69 -23.75
N ASN A 401 -12.64 -11.25 -23.28
CA ASN A 401 -11.37 -11.18 -24.00
C ASN A 401 -11.42 -12.29 -25.06
N ASP A 402 -11.85 -11.94 -26.26
CA ASP A 402 -11.39 -12.60 -27.49
C ASP A 402 -10.00 -12.09 -27.87
#